data_AF-A0AAE4G134-F1
#
_entry.id   AF-A0AAE4G134-F1
#
_cell.length_a   1.000
_cell.length_b   1.000
_cell.length_c   1.000
_cell.angle_alpha   90.00
_cell.angle_beta   90.00
_cell.angle_gamma   90.00
#
_symmetry.space_group_name_H-M   'P 1'
#
loop_
_entity.id
_entity.type
_entity.pdbx_description
1 polymer ?
#
loop_
_entity_poly.entity_id
_entity_poly.type
_entity_poly.pdbx_seq_one_letter_code
_entity_poly.pdbx_strand_id
1 'polypeptide(L)'
;MDRSSTGSAVVSPDGRYLSLILLPSEQQSGETAADQRTHIVVLDAQTGKTVRTAEVSGVILGQALTNSALAVETAQNYFPAGSGKGTITTFSLTDTSAQPSSFPTDKWLVGATRENLVLAPEPFSDNCSYGCSMMTVTLINADGSTAGSISGVTAVHPGGWIHRVADPKSDEQQLVNPSIKKTIDITGKSTYERDVPTGPGLLVEQKSPDGKGSTESKPAFWLSSSDDGHPHTENLEQFENH
;
A
#
# COMPACT_ATOMS: atom_id res chain seq x y z
N MET A 1 2.36 -11.29 -10.60
CA MET A 1 3.14 -10.31 -9.80
C MET A 1 2.11 -9.52 -9.04
N ASP A 2 1.78 -9.98 -7.84
CA ASP A 2 0.80 -9.32 -6.99
C ASP A 2 1.39 -8.00 -6.50
N ARG A 3 0.72 -6.89 -6.81
CA ARG A 3 1.11 -5.54 -6.38
C ARG A 3 0.66 -5.34 -4.92
N SER A 4 1.13 -6.20 -4.02
CA SER A 4 1.01 -5.96 -2.58
C SER A 4 1.70 -4.63 -2.24
N SER A 5 1.06 -3.80 -1.42
CA SER A 5 1.55 -2.50 -0.96
C SER A 5 2.86 -2.57 -0.17
N THR A 6 3.37 -3.78 0.09
CA THR A 6 4.69 -4.08 0.64
C THR A 6 5.41 -5.14 -0.20
N GLY A 7 5.81 -4.79 -1.42
CA GLY A 7 6.63 -5.64 -2.30
C GLY A 7 8.09 -5.15 -2.42
N SER A 8 8.96 -5.97 -3.03
CA SER A 8 10.30 -5.52 -3.47
C SER A 8 10.24 -4.32 -4.41
N ALA A 9 9.08 -4.09 -5.03
CA ALA A 9 8.75 -2.92 -5.81
C ALA A 9 7.45 -2.28 -5.30
N VAL A 10 7.43 -0.97 -5.08
CA VAL A 10 6.22 -0.21 -4.71
C VAL A 10 6.12 1.07 -5.52
N VAL A 11 4.91 1.55 -5.77
CA VAL A 11 4.64 2.78 -6.55
C VAL A 11 3.96 3.81 -5.67
N SER A 12 4.33 5.09 -5.80
CA SER A 12 3.67 6.18 -5.07
C SER A 12 2.19 6.28 -5.48
N PRO A 13 1.30 6.77 -4.61
CA PRO A 13 -0.13 6.89 -4.91
C PRO A 13 -0.44 7.62 -6.22
N ASP A 14 0.30 8.69 -6.54
CA ASP A 14 0.17 9.42 -7.80
C ASP A 14 0.82 8.75 -9.02
N GLY A 15 1.44 7.57 -8.85
CA GLY A 15 2.11 6.84 -9.91
C GLY A 15 3.48 7.39 -10.31
N ARG A 16 3.95 8.48 -9.68
CA ARG A 16 5.14 9.21 -10.13
C ARG A 16 6.45 8.51 -9.76
N TYR A 17 6.50 7.85 -8.61
CA TYR A 17 7.72 7.24 -8.09
C TYR A 17 7.58 5.73 -8.01
N LEU A 18 8.64 5.03 -8.39
CA LEU A 18 8.80 3.59 -8.24
C LEU A 18 9.99 3.32 -7.32
N SER A 19 9.78 2.64 -6.20
CA SER A 19 10.85 2.20 -5.30
C SER A 19 11.16 0.74 -5.52
N LEU A 20 12.45 0.40 -5.51
CA LEU A 20 12.97 -0.96 -5.65
C LEU A 20 13.96 -1.25 -4.53
N ILE A 21 13.71 -2.31 -3.75
CA ILE A 21 14.70 -2.89 -2.86
C ILE A 21 15.67 -3.69 -3.72
N LEU A 22 16.93 -3.29 -3.75
CA LEU A 22 17.98 -4.05 -4.41
C LEU A 22 18.41 -5.20 -3.51
N LEU A 23 18.75 -6.34 -4.12
CA LEU A 23 19.15 -7.53 -3.36
C LEU A 23 20.31 -7.17 -2.41
N PRO A 24 20.22 -7.54 -1.12
CA PRO A 24 21.35 -7.38 -0.21
C PRO A 24 22.53 -8.22 -0.72
N SER A 25 23.75 -7.81 -0.38
CA SER A 25 24.91 -8.68 -0.54
C SER A 25 24.69 -9.98 0.24
N GLU A 26 25.21 -11.11 -0.27
CA GLU A 26 25.13 -12.39 0.46
C GLU A 26 25.64 -12.21 1.90
N GLN A 27 24.79 -12.61 2.85
CA GLN A 27 25.08 -12.49 4.27
C GLN A 27 26.22 -13.45 4.64
N GLN A 28 27.32 -12.90 5.16
CA GLN A 28 28.48 -13.70 5.52
C GLN A 28 28.24 -14.49 6.81
N SER A 29 28.93 -15.62 6.99
CA SER A 29 28.77 -16.42 8.20
C SER A 29 29.18 -15.62 9.45
N GLY A 30 28.26 -15.45 10.39
CA GLY A 30 28.48 -14.69 11.62
C GLY A 30 27.91 -13.27 11.63
N GLU A 31 27.36 -12.78 10.51
CA GLU A 31 26.66 -11.50 10.46
C GLU A 31 25.30 -11.56 11.14
N THR A 32 24.99 -10.54 11.92
CA THR A 32 23.68 -10.33 12.54
C THR A 32 22.73 -9.61 11.60
N ALA A 33 21.43 -9.57 11.95
CA ALA A 33 20.46 -8.73 11.24
C ALA A 33 20.92 -7.28 11.10
N ALA A 34 21.60 -6.73 12.12
CA ALA A 34 22.08 -5.35 12.11
C ALA A 34 23.26 -5.10 11.16
N ASP A 35 23.96 -6.16 10.75
CA ASP A 35 25.10 -6.08 9.83
C ASP A 35 24.66 -6.07 8.36
N GLN A 36 23.43 -6.52 8.09
CA GLN A 36 22.84 -6.43 6.76
C GLN A 36 22.76 -4.96 6.32
N ARG A 37 23.22 -4.68 5.10
CA ARG A 37 23.09 -3.39 4.41
C ARG A 37 22.36 -3.63 3.10
N THR A 38 21.24 -2.95 2.94
CA THR A 38 20.41 -3.08 1.73
C THR A 38 20.26 -1.74 1.06
N HIS A 39 20.48 -1.72 -0.25
CA HIS A 39 20.32 -0.54 -1.07
C HIS A 39 18.89 -0.48 -1.62
N ILE A 40 18.33 0.73 -1.64
CA ILE A 40 17.00 1.01 -2.18
C ILE A 40 17.14 2.15 -3.17
N VAL A 41 16.47 2.04 -4.31
CA VAL A 41 16.44 3.08 -5.34
C VAL A 41 15.02 3.52 -5.58
N VAL A 42 14.81 4.83 -5.68
CA VAL A 42 13.56 5.43 -6.11
C VAL A 42 13.78 6.06 -7.46
N LEU A 43 12.96 5.67 -8.43
CA LEU A 43 12.98 6.16 -9.79
C LEU A 43 11.76 7.05 -10.03
N ASP A 44 11.93 8.09 -10.84
CA ASP A 44 10.81 8.76 -11.49
C ASP A 44 10.28 7.82 -12.58
N ALA A 45 9.03 7.39 -12.44
CA ALA A 45 8.43 6.35 -13.29
C ALA A 45 8.25 6.80 -14.75
N GLN A 46 8.14 8.11 -14.99
CA GLN A 46 7.99 8.66 -16.34
C GLN A 46 9.32 8.68 -17.09
N THR A 47 10.40 9.06 -16.42
CA THR A 47 11.71 9.28 -17.05
C THR A 47 12.70 8.13 -16.84
N GLY A 48 12.41 7.23 -15.89
CA GLY A 48 13.32 6.17 -15.45
C GLY A 48 14.54 6.67 -14.69
N LYS A 49 14.63 7.97 -14.37
CA LYS A 49 15.79 8.55 -13.67
C LYS A 49 15.72 8.29 -12.17
N THR A 50 16.86 8.03 -11.56
CA THR A 50 16.97 7.92 -10.10
C THR A 50 16.71 9.28 -9.44
N VAL A 51 15.77 9.29 -8.50
CA VAL A 51 15.38 10.45 -7.68
C VAL A 51 16.02 10.36 -6.31
N ARG A 52 16.06 9.17 -5.71
CA ARG A 52 16.65 8.94 -4.39
C ARG A 52 17.33 7.58 -4.34
N THR A 53 18.45 7.52 -3.63
CA THR A 53 19.06 6.27 -3.19
C THR A 53 19.10 6.27 -1.67
N ALA A 54 18.87 5.11 -1.08
CA ALA A 54 18.95 4.90 0.36
C ALA A 54 19.75 3.63 0.64
N GLU A 55 20.53 3.65 1.72
CA GLU A 55 21.10 2.46 2.31
C GLU A 55 20.51 2.33 3.71
N VAL A 56 19.97 1.16 4.04
CA VAL A 56 19.40 0.87 5.35
C VAL A 56 20.08 -0.32 5.98
N SER A 57 20.09 -0.33 7.32
CA SER A 57 20.63 -1.40 8.14
C SER A 57 19.50 -2.18 8.80
N GLY A 58 19.66 -3.50 8.96
CA GLY A 58 18.64 -4.36 9.53
C GLY A 58 17.94 -5.22 8.47
N VAL A 59 17.11 -6.16 8.96
CA VAL A 59 16.17 -6.90 8.13
C VAL A 59 15.11 -5.92 7.65
N ILE A 60 14.92 -5.79 6.34
CA ILE A 60 13.81 -5.02 5.78
C ILE A 60 12.53 -5.84 5.93
N LEU A 61 11.53 -5.25 6.58
CA LEU A 61 10.19 -5.83 6.69
C LEU A 61 9.25 -5.31 5.59
N GLY A 62 9.47 -4.09 5.12
CA GLY A 62 8.66 -3.49 4.08
C GLY A 62 9.12 -2.11 3.66
N GLN A 63 8.48 -1.57 2.64
CA GLN A 63 8.66 -0.20 2.18
C GLN A 63 7.32 0.36 1.70
N ALA A 64 7.19 1.68 1.72
CA ALA A 64 6.05 2.39 1.14
C ALA A 64 6.49 3.74 0.59
N LEU A 65 5.75 4.26 -0.38
CA LEU A 65 5.94 5.60 -0.93
C LEU A 65 4.71 6.45 -0.62
N THR A 66 4.91 7.61 0.00
CA THR A 66 3.96 8.72 -0.17
C THR A 66 4.32 9.47 -1.46
N ASN A 67 3.60 10.54 -1.79
CA ASN A 67 3.96 11.37 -2.95
C ASN A 67 5.23 12.21 -2.72
N SER A 68 5.80 12.20 -1.50
CA SER A 68 6.92 13.05 -1.12
C SER A 68 8.03 12.35 -0.33
N ALA A 69 7.81 11.12 0.12
CA ALA A 69 8.78 10.38 0.93
C ALA A 69 8.78 8.88 0.59
N LEU A 70 9.98 8.30 0.60
CA LEU A 70 10.17 6.86 0.77
C LEU A 70 10.18 6.56 2.28
N ALA A 71 9.45 5.55 2.70
CA ALA A 71 9.55 4.98 4.04
C ALA A 71 9.99 3.52 3.94
N VAL A 72 10.92 3.14 4.81
CA VAL A 72 11.48 1.79 4.89
C VAL A 72 11.36 1.31 6.31
N GLU A 73 10.70 0.16 6.50
CA GLU A 73 10.61 -0.52 7.79
C GLU A 73 11.74 -1.53 7.92
N THR A 74 12.58 -1.34 8.93
CA THR A 74 13.61 -2.32 9.30
C THR A 74 13.46 -2.79 10.74
N ALA A 75 14.01 -3.97 11.01
CA ALA A 75 14.02 -4.56 12.34
C ALA A 75 15.28 -5.40 12.56
N GLN A 76 15.52 -5.78 13.83
CA GLN A 76 16.55 -6.73 14.24
C GLN A 76 16.06 -8.19 14.19
N ASN A 77 14.81 -8.40 13.77
CA ASN A 77 14.18 -9.70 13.58
C ASN A 77 13.11 -9.59 12.48
N TYR A 78 12.44 -10.69 12.14
CA TYR A 78 11.40 -10.74 11.09
C TYR A 78 10.02 -10.23 11.54
N PHE A 79 9.99 -9.31 12.51
CA PHE A 79 8.79 -8.63 13.01
C PHE A 79 9.19 -7.33 13.73
N PRO A 80 8.32 -6.30 13.77
CA PRO A 80 8.69 -5.00 14.35
C PRO A 80 8.54 -4.96 15.88
N ALA A 81 7.58 -5.68 16.45
CA ALA A 81 7.27 -5.66 17.88
C ALA A 81 8.30 -6.39 18.76
N GLY A 82 8.22 -6.22 20.08
CA GLY A 82 9.00 -6.99 21.06
C GLY A 82 10.52 -6.91 20.85
N SER A 83 11.18 -8.05 20.69
CA SER A 83 12.63 -8.11 20.41
C SER A 83 13.01 -7.67 18.98
N GLY A 84 12.02 -7.47 18.12
CA GLY A 84 12.19 -7.00 16.75
C GLY A 84 12.77 -5.59 16.64
N LYS A 85 12.42 -4.69 17.57
CA LYS A 85 12.88 -3.28 17.58
C LYS A 85 12.67 -2.57 16.23
N GLY A 86 11.44 -2.64 15.71
CA GLY A 86 11.05 -2.03 14.45
C GLY A 86 11.37 -0.54 14.40
N THR A 87 11.84 -0.08 13.25
CA THR A 87 12.15 1.32 12.96
C THR A 87 11.64 1.66 11.58
N ILE A 88 10.90 2.76 11.46
CA ILE A 88 10.61 3.38 10.17
C ILE A 88 11.68 4.44 9.92
N THR A 89 12.36 4.36 8.78
CA THR A 89 13.24 5.42 8.29
C THR A 89 12.64 6.04 7.05
N THR A 90 12.51 7.36 7.03
CA THR A 90 11.95 8.09 5.89
C THR A 90 13.00 8.95 5.18
N PHE A 91 12.90 8.99 3.87
CA PHE A 91 13.78 9.72 2.97
C PHE A 91 12.92 10.65 2.12
N SER A 92 13.17 11.96 2.20
CA SER A 92 12.47 12.94 1.37
C SER A 92 12.81 12.75 -0.11
N LEU A 93 11.79 12.77 -0.96
CA LEU A 93 11.89 12.72 -2.41
C LEU A 93 11.92 14.13 -3.04
N THR A 94 11.46 15.13 -2.30
CA THR A 94 11.43 16.54 -2.74
C THR A 94 12.65 17.33 -2.28
N ASP A 95 13.21 16.99 -1.12
CA ASP A 95 14.49 17.48 -0.63
C ASP A 95 15.47 16.32 -0.52
N THR A 96 16.16 16.03 -1.63
CA THR A 96 17.11 14.93 -1.70
C THR A 96 18.38 15.18 -0.88
N SER A 97 18.60 16.41 -0.42
CA SER A 97 19.73 16.81 0.43
C SER A 97 19.46 16.63 1.92
N ALA A 98 18.18 16.54 2.31
CA ALA A 98 17.78 16.28 3.68
C ALA A 98 18.30 14.92 4.18
N GLN A 99 18.77 14.91 5.42
CA GLN A 99 19.06 13.70 6.16
C GLN A 99 17.78 12.89 6.38
N PRO A 100 17.85 11.56 6.40
CA PRO A 100 16.69 10.75 6.73
C PRO A 100 16.25 10.97 8.18
N SER A 101 14.94 10.85 8.41
CA SER A 101 14.37 10.79 9.76
C SER A 101 14.04 9.35 10.12
N SER A 102 14.15 9.00 11.39
CA SER A 102 13.79 7.66 11.86
C SER A 102 12.99 7.73 13.15
N PHE A 103 12.04 6.80 13.30
CA PHE A 103 11.26 6.64 14.53
C PHE A 103 10.94 5.16 14.79
N PRO A 104 10.83 4.74 16.07
CA PRO A 104 10.52 3.36 16.40
C PRO A 104 9.06 3.01 16.05
N THR A 105 8.80 1.74 15.75
CA THR A 105 7.46 1.20 15.55
C THR A 105 7.34 -0.21 16.12
N ASP A 106 6.19 -0.52 16.70
CA ASP A 106 5.76 -1.88 17.05
C ASP A 106 4.70 -2.43 16.09
N LYS A 107 4.33 -1.63 15.08
CA LYS A 107 3.34 -1.94 14.04
C LYS A 107 4.02 -2.09 12.68
N TRP A 108 3.39 -2.88 11.83
CA TRP A 108 3.81 -3.16 10.45
C TRP A 108 3.48 -2.00 9.53
N LEU A 109 4.42 -1.62 8.67
CA LEU A 109 4.15 -0.74 7.54
C LEU A 109 3.38 -1.53 6.47
N VAL A 110 2.14 -1.14 6.19
CA VAL A 110 1.25 -1.87 5.27
C VAL A 110 0.82 -1.07 4.04
N GLY A 111 1.38 0.12 3.86
CA GLY A 111 1.15 0.95 2.68
C GLY A 111 1.24 2.44 2.99
N ALA A 112 0.72 3.25 2.07
CA ALA A 112 0.72 4.69 2.18
C ALA A 112 -0.44 5.33 1.39
N THR A 113 -0.89 6.48 1.89
CA THR A 113 -1.68 7.47 1.15
C THR A 113 -0.75 8.51 0.53
N ARG A 114 -1.30 9.55 -0.14
CA ARG A 114 -0.48 10.60 -0.75
C ARG A 114 0.42 11.31 0.26
N GLU A 115 -0.02 11.44 1.51
CA GLU A 115 0.66 12.18 2.56
C GLU A 115 1.09 11.31 3.75
N ASN A 116 0.43 10.18 3.99
CA ASN A 116 0.59 9.40 5.22
C ASN A 116 1.07 7.98 4.96
N LEU A 117 1.89 7.47 5.86
CA LEU A 117 2.17 6.04 6.00
C LEU A 117 1.00 5.38 6.72
N VAL A 118 0.71 4.13 6.37
CA VAL A 118 -0.34 3.33 7.00
C VAL A 118 0.32 2.21 7.80
N LEU A 119 0.12 2.23 9.12
CA LEU A 119 0.64 1.22 10.03
C LEU A 119 -0.47 0.35 10.62
N ALA A 120 -0.22 -0.94 10.72
CA ALA A 120 -1.17 -1.94 11.21
C ALA A 120 -0.58 -2.81 12.35
N PRO A 121 -1.41 -3.33 13.27
CA PRO A 121 -0.94 -4.22 14.33
C PRO A 121 -0.36 -5.54 13.79
N GLU A 122 -0.82 -5.99 12.62
CA GLU A 122 -0.38 -7.19 11.94
C GLU A 122 -0.38 -6.96 10.40
N PRO A 123 0.40 -7.71 9.61
CA PRO A 123 0.32 -7.62 8.15
C PRO A 123 -1.05 -8.05 7.65
N PHE A 124 -1.51 -7.47 6.55
CA PHE A 124 -2.71 -8.00 5.87
C PHE A 124 -2.42 -9.38 5.28
N SER A 125 -3.39 -10.29 5.38
CA SER A 125 -3.28 -11.60 4.74
C SER A 125 -3.54 -11.47 3.25
N ASP A 126 -2.63 -11.98 2.42
CA ASP A 126 -2.82 -12.05 0.96
C ASP A 126 -3.99 -12.98 0.57
N ASN A 127 -4.36 -13.91 1.46
CA ASN A 127 -5.45 -14.86 1.24
C ASN A 127 -6.55 -14.65 2.29
N CYS A 128 -7.68 -14.09 1.87
CA CYS A 128 -8.86 -13.92 2.71
C CYS A 128 -9.90 -15.03 2.51
N SER A 129 -9.44 -16.29 2.37
CA SER A 129 -10.32 -17.45 2.12
C SER A 129 -11.37 -17.68 3.23
N TYR A 130 -11.12 -17.17 4.44
CA TYR A 130 -12.03 -17.25 5.59
C TYR A 130 -12.45 -15.85 6.11
N GLY A 131 -12.30 -14.82 5.29
CA GLY A 131 -12.48 -13.41 5.66
C GLY A 131 -11.18 -12.74 6.08
N CYS A 132 -11.02 -11.46 5.75
CA CYS A 132 -9.86 -10.68 6.19
C CYS A 132 -10.07 -10.22 7.63
N SER A 133 -9.03 -10.31 8.47
CA SER A 133 -9.04 -9.69 9.80
C SER A 133 -9.26 -8.18 9.67
N MET A 134 -10.32 -7.68 10.29
CA MET A 134 -10.59 -6.25 10.39
C MET A 134 -9.70 -5.64 11.48
N MET A 135 -8.91 -4.64 11.12
CA MET A 135 -8.01 -3.99 12.05
C MET A 135 -8.20 -2.47 12.06
N THR A 136 -7.68 -1.83 13.10
CA THR A 136 -7.55 -0.37 13.12
C THR A 136 -6.15 -0.02 12.67
N VAL A 137 -6.05 0.70 11.56
CA VAL A 137 -4.77 1.23 11.07
C VAL A 137 -4.53 2.63 11.63
N THR A 138 -3.26 2.98 11.76
CA THR A 138 -2.81 4.32 12.15
C THR A 138 -2.20 5.02 10.93
N LEU A 139 -2.62 6.25 10.68
CA LEU A 139 -2.01 7.13 9.69
C LEU A 139 -0.91 7.94 10.35
N ILE A 140 0.30 7.86 9.82
CA ILE A 140 1.51 8.50 10.36
C ILE A 140 2.12 9.41 9.30
N ASN A 141 2.56 10.61 9.68
CA ASN A 141 3.33 11.50 8.82
C ASN A 141 4.77 11.01 8.69
N ALA A 142 5.50 11.47 7.67
CA ALA A 142 6.91 11.07 7.47
C ALA A 142 7.84 11.43 8.65
N ASP A 143 7.46 12.39 9.50
CA ASP A 143 8.19 12.75 10.72
C ASP A 143 7.86 11.86 11.94
N GLY A 144 6.97 10.87 11.77
CA GLY A 144 6.53 9.97 12.84
C GLY A 144 5.33 10.47 13.65
N SER A 145 4.85 11.70 13.40
CA SER A 145 3.66 12.22 14.08
C SER A 145 2.38 11.52 13.59
N THR A 146 1.44 11.28 14.52
CA THR A 146 0.16 10.63 14.18
C THR A 146 -0.79 11.62 13.51
N ALA A 147 -1.27 11.25 12.31
CA ALA A 147 -2.25 12.01 11.55
C ALA A 147 -3.70 11.55 11.83
N GLY A 148 -3.90 10.28 12.20
CA GLY A 148 -5.23 9.75 12.52
C GLY A 148 -5.28 8.22 12.54
N SER A 149 -6.49 7.67 12.54
CA SER A 149 -6.72 6.22 12.46
C SER A 149 -8.01 5.90 11.72
N ILE A 150 -8.07 4.69 11.16
CA ILE A 150 -9.25 4.17 10.44
C ILE A 150 -9.52 2.76 10.95
N SER A 151 -10.75 2.49 11.37
CA SER A 151 -11.19 1.18 11.88
C SER A 151 -11.79 0.30 10.79
N GLY A 152 -11.82 -1.01 11.03
CA GLY A 152 -12.47 -1.96 10.13
C GLY A 152 -11.71 -2.21 8.84
N VAL A 153 -10.43 -1.82 8.77
CA VAL A 153 -9.61 -1.93 7.55
C VAL A 153 -9.24 -3.38 7.29
N THR A 154 -9.34 -3.78 6.03
CA THR A 154 -9.04 -5.13 5.55
C THR A 154 -7.92 -5.14 4.50
N ALA A 155 -7.71 -4.03 3.79
CA ALA A 155 -6.62 -3.90 2.83
C ALA A 155 -6.26 -2.42 2.57
N VAL A 156 -5.06 -2.20 2.05
CA VAL A 156 -4.59 -0.93 1.49
C VAL A 156 -4.18 -1.19 0.05
N HIS A 157 -4.67 -0.37 -0.86
CA HIS A 157 -4.55 -0.53 -2.30
C HIS A 157 -3.76 0.63 -2.96
N PRO A 158 -3.32 0.47 -4.21
CA PRO A 158 -2.75 1.54 -5.02
C PRO A 158 -3.58 2.83 -4.99
N GLY A 159 -2.93 3.99 -5.12
CA GLY A 159 -3.57 5.29 -5.04
C GLY A 159 -3.92 5.76 -3.62
N GLY A 160 -3.58 4.96 -2.60
CA GLY A 160 -3.89 5.28 -1.20
C GLY A 160 -5.33 4.95 -0.80
N TRP A 161 -5.99 4.05 -1.53
CA TRP A 161 -7.32 3.57 -1.19
C TRP A 161 -7.26 2.55 -0.07
N ILE A 162 -8.14 2.68 0.91
CA ILE A 162 -8.25 1.82 2.07
C ILE A 162 -9.58 1.10 1.99
N HIS A 163 -9.55 -0.22 1.84
CA HIS A 163 -10.74 -1.07 1.91
C HIS A 163 -11.06 -1.33 3.37
N ARG A 164 -12.29 -1.00 3.77
CA ARG A 164 -12.78 -1.24 5.12
C ARG A 164 -14.20 -1.78 5.14
N VAL A 165 -14.52 -2.53 6.19
CA VAL A 165 -15.87 -2.86 6.61
C VAL A 165 -16.33 -1.77 7.60
N ALA A 166 -17.28 -0.95 7.17
CA ALA A 166 -17.81 0.17 7.96
C ALA A 166 -18.81 -0.32 9.02
N ASP A 167 -19.66 -1.29 8.68
CA ASP A 167 -20.57 -1.96 9.59
C ASP A 167 -20.61 -3.48 9.34
N PRO A 168 -20.00 -4.29 10.22
CA PRO A 168 -19.98 -5.74 10.07
C PRO A 168 -21.36 -6.42 10.12
N LYS A 169 -22.40 -5.75 10.66
CA LYS A 169 -23.75 -6.35 10.76
C LYS A 169 -24.51 -6.30 9.44
N SER A 170 -24.30 -5.23 8.68
CA SER A 170 -24.91 -5.03 7.36
C SER A 170 -23.98 -5.40 6.22
N ASP A 171 -22.74 -5.81 6.53
CA ASP A 171 -21.65 -5.99 5.55
C ASP A 171 -21.42 -4.73 4.72
N GLU A 172 -21.59 -3.55 5.34
CA GLU A 172 -21.32 -2.28 4.68
C GLU A 172 -19.82 -2.17 4.43
N GLN A 173 -19.44 -2.09 3.17
CA GLN A 173 -18.04 -2.03 2.74
C GLN A 173 -17.76 -0.71 2.02
N GLN A 174 -16.59 -0.14 2.30
CA GLN A 174 -16.20 1.15 1.77
C GLN A 174 -14.76 1.14 1.25
N LEU A 175 -14.52 1.88 0.17
CA LEU A 175 -13.20 2.38 -0.19
C LEU A 175 -13.05 3.80 0.33
N VAL A 176 -12.04 4.03 1.16
CA VAL A 176 -11.74 5.34 1.77
C VAL A 176 -10.39 5.83 1.27
N ASN A 177 -10.33 7.07 0.81
CA ASN A 177 -9.07 7.74 0.48
C ASN A 177 -8.97 9.06 1.25
N PRO A 178 -8.18 9.10 2.34
CA PRO A 178 -8.05 10.29 3.19
C PRO A 178 -7.46 11.50 2.45
N SER A 179 -6.54 11.27 1.51
CA SER A 179 -5.82 12.32 0.77
C SER A 179 -6.76 13.20 -0.06
N ILE A 180 -7.74 12.57 -0.71
CA ILE A 180 -8.75 13.24 -1.55
C ILE A 180 -10.10 13.39 -0.84
N LYS A 181 -10.20 12.98 0.43
CA LYS A 181 -11.41 13.04 1.27
C LYS A 181 -12.61 12.36 0.60
N LYS A 182 -12.38 11.18 0.02
CA LYS A 182 -13.41 10.38 -0.65
C LYS A 182 -13.71 9.11 0.13
N THR A 183 -14.99 8.77 0.13
CA THR A 183 -15.51 7.48 0.58
C THR A 183 -16.49 6.99 -0.48
N ILE A 184 -16.32 5.75 -0.91
CA ILE A 184 -17.16 5.10 -1.93
C ILE A 184 -17.75 3.86 -1.30
N ASP A 185 -19.07 3.73 -1.36
CA ASP A 185 -19.77 2.51 -0.99
C ASP A 185 -19.52 1.42 -2.04
N ILE A 186 -19.02 0.28 -1.57
CA ILE A 186 -18.76 -0.92 -2.38
C ILE A 186 -19.49 -2.13 -1.80
N THR A 187 -20.54 -1.91 -1.00
CA THR A 187 -21.37 -2.98 -0.43
C THR A 187 -21.91 -3.89 -1.54
N GLY A 188 -21.69 -5.20 -1.38
CA GLY A 188 -22.06 -6.22 -2.37
C GLY A 188 -21.23 -6.19 -3.67
N LYS A 189 -20.13 -5.44 -3.71
CA LYS A 189 -19.19 -5.38 -4.85
C LYS A 189 -17.86 -6.05 -4.49
N SER A 190 -17.06 -6.34 -5.49
CA SER A 190 -15.71 -6.87 -5.34
C SER A 190 -14.71 -5.90 -5.96
N THR A 191 -13.58 -5.71 -5.31
CA THR A 191 -12.54 -4.75 -5.72
C THR A 191 -11.29 -5.51 -6.13
N TYR A 192 -10.74 -5.17 -7.29
CA TYR A 192 -9.56 -5.81 -7.86
C TYR A 192 -8.55 -4.77 -8.29
N GLU A 193 -7.29 -4.96 -7.94
CA GLU A 193 -6.20 -4.15 -8.47
C GLU A 193 -5.93 -4.53 -9.92
N ARG A 194 -6.02 -3.56 -10.83
CA ARG A 194 -5.87 -3.75 -12.27
C ARG A 194 -5.18 -2.55 -12.90
N ASP A 195 -4.60 -2.77 -14.08
CA ASP A 195 -4.28 -1.64 -14.96
C ASP A 195 -5.59 -1.15 -15.59
N VAL A 196 -5.87 0.12 -15.39
CA VAL A 196 -7.01 0.87 -15.95
C VAL A 196 -6.49 1.79 -17.07
N PRO A 197 -7.35 2.47 -17.86
CA PRO A 197 -6.89 3.30 -18.98
C PRO A 197 -5.82 4.34 -18.66
N THR A 198 -5.76 4.80 -17.41
CA THR A 198 -4.82 5.82 -16.93
C THR A 198 -3.65 5.26 -16.13
N GLY A 199 -3.42 3.93 -16.16
CA GLY A 199 -2.33 3.26 -15.43
C GLY A 199 -2.85 2.39 -14.28
N PRO A 200 -2.11 2.24 -13.18
CA PRO A 200 -2.57 1.46 -12.03
C PRO A 200 -3.88 2.00 -11.44
N GLY A 201 -4.76 1.10 -11.03
CA GLY A 201 -6.04 1.47 -10.44
C GLY A 201 -6.79 0.31 -9.81
N LEU A 202 -8.05 0.57 -9.50
CA LEU A 202 -9.00 -0.40 -8.95
C LEU A 202 -10.15 -0.61 -9.93
N LEU A 203 -10.45 -1.87 -10.24
CA LEU A 203 -11.68 -2.28 -10.88
C LEU A 203 -12.68 -2.71 -9.80
N VAL A 204 -13.89 -2.17 -9.84
CA VAL A 204 -14.97 -2.58 -8.96
C VAL A 204 -16.03 -3.30 -9.77
N GLU A 205 -16.30 -4.54 -9.39
CA GLU A 205 -17.26 -5.42 -10.05
C GLU A 205 -18.49 -5.64 -9.17
N GLN A 206 -19.66 -5.70 -9.81
CA GLN A 206 -20.92 -6.02 -9.16
C GLN A 206 -21.37 -7.42 -9.56
N LYS A 207 -21.65 -8.25 -8.56
CA LYS A 207 -22.31 -9.54 -8.79
C LYS A 207 -23.77 -9.32 -9.14
N SER A 208 -24.20 -9.90 -10.25
CA SER A 208 -25.57 -9.88 -10.73
C SER A 208 -26.03 -11.31 -11.04
N PRO A 209 -27.30 -11.68 -10.78
CA PRO A 209 -27.84 -12.97 -11.20
C PRO A 209 -27.77 -13.11 -12.73
N ASP A 210 -27.29 -14.25 -13.23
CA ASP A 210 -27.14 -14.51 -14.66
C ASP A 210 -28.43 -15.05 -15.33
N GLY A 211 -29.51 -15.18 -14.56
CA GLY A 211 -30.78 -15.76 -14.99
C GLY A 211 -30.78 -17.29 -15.14
N LYS A 212 -29.65 -17.95 -14.91
CA LYS A 212 -29.46 -19.42 -14.99
C LYS A 212 -29.24 -20.06 -13.62
N GLY A 213 -29.44 -19.31 -12.55
CA GLY A 213 -29.22 -19.75 -11.17
C GLY A 213 -27.77 -19.61 -10.70
N SER A 214 -26.93 -18.91 -11.46
CA SER A 214 -25.59 -18.50 -11.05
C SER A 214 -25.52 -16.97 -10.87
N THR A 215 -24.38 -16.49 -10.42
CA THR A 215 -24.03 -15.07 -10.39
C THR A 215 -22.87 -14.81 -11.33
N GLU A 216 -22.96 -13.73 -12.09
CA GLU A 216 -21.91 -13.20 -12.94
C GLU A 216 -21.39 -11.89 -12.33
N SER A 217 -20.07 -11.72 -12.29
CA SER A 217 -19.46 -10.44 -11.92
C SER A 217 -19.37 -9.56 -13.17
N LYS A 218 -19.84 -8.32 -13.07
CA LYS A 218 -19.74 -7.34 -14.16
C LYS A 218 -19.00 -6.10 -13.69
N PRO A 219 -18.12 -5.51 -14.52
CA PRO A 219 -17.53 -4.21 -14.24
C PRO A 219 -18.61 -3.17 -13.93
N ALA A 220 -18.49 -2.50 -12.78
CA ALA A 220 -19.41 -1.42 -12.38
C ALA A 220 -18.77 -0.05 -12.59
N PHE A 221 -17.52 0.10 -12.15
CA PHE A 221 -16.69 1.28 -12.38
C PHE A 221 -15.22 0.93 -12.13
N TRP A 222 -14.33 1.82 -12.55
CA TRP A 222 -12.92 1.77 -12.17
C TRP A 222 -12.46 3.09 -11.55
N LEU A 223 -11.37 3.05 -10.78
CA LEU A 223 -10.75 4.19 -10.11
C LEU A 223 -9.28 4.26 -10.53
N SER A 224 -8.84 5.42 -11.03
CA SER A 224 -7.41 5.68 -11.23
C SER A 224 -6.71 5.90 -9.90
N SER A 225 -5.46 5.44 -9.76
CA SER A 225 -4.63 5.81 -8.60
C SER A 225 -4.27 7.30 -8.58
N SER A 226 -4.20 7.92 -9.76
CA SER A 226 -3.67 9.27 -9.97
C SER A 226 -4.73 10.38 -9.98
N ASP A 227 -6.02 10.04 -10.07
CA ASP A 227 -7.10 11.02 -10.23
C ASP A 227 -7.73 11.46 -8.89
N ASP A 228 -8.82 12.22 -8.94
CA ASP A 228 -9.56 12.79 -7.81
C ASP A 228 -10.51 11.80 -7.11
N GLY A 229 -10.43 10.52 -7.48
CA GLY A 229 -11.29 9.43 -7.00
C GLY A 229 -12.69 9.43 -7.60
N HIS A 230 -12.87 10.03 -8.77
CA HIS A 230 -14.05 9.84 -9.61
C HIS A 230 -14.24 8.37 -10.03
N PRO A 231 -15.41 7.76 -9.77
CA PRO A 231 -15.76 6.45 -10.35
C PRO A 231 -16.02 6.58 -11.85
N HIS A 232 -15.15 6.00 -12.67
CA HIS A 232 -15.27 5.99 -14.12
C HIS A 232 -16.15 4.83 -14.58
N THR A 233 -17.08 5.12 -15.48
CA THR A 233 -18.07 4.14 -16.01
C THR A 233 -17.94 3.96 -17.52
N GLU A 234 -17.03 4.69 -18.14
CA GLU A 234 -16.61 4.55 -19.53
C GLU A 234 -15.59 3.42 -19.70
N ASN A 235 -15.54 2.87 -20.91
CA ASN A 235 -14.61 1.82 -21.35
C ASN A 235 -14.65 0.55 -20.49
N LEU A 236 -15.79 0.20 -19.90
CA LEU A 236 -15.91 -0.98 -19.04
C LEU A 236 -15.77 -2.30 -19.81
N GLU A 237 -16.09 -2.29 -21.10
CA GLU A 237 -16.00 -3.44 -22.01
C GLU A 237 -14.58 -4.03 -22.11
N GLN A 238 -13.55 -3.25 -21.78
CA GLN A 238 -12.17 -3.73 -21.74
C GLN A 238 -11.92 -4.77 -20.64
N PHE A 239 -12.77 -4.81 -19.61
CA PHE A 239 -12.65 -5.70 -18.46
C PHE A 239 -13.53 -6.96 -18.56
N GLU A 240 -14.41 -7.05 -19.57
CA GLU A 240 -15.42 -8.13 -19.66
C GLU A 240 -14.88 -9.46 -20.22
N ASN A 241 -13.58 -9.57 -20.58
CA ASN A 241 -13.00 -10.70 -21.32
C ASN A 241 -11.78 -11.37 -20.65
N HIS A 242 -11.65 -11.33 -19.31
CA HIS A 242 -10.50 -11.89 -18.60
C HIS A 242 -10.85 -12.89 -17.51
#